data_AF-A0A9Q4CWH3-F1
#
_entry.id   AF-A0A9Q4CWH3-F1
#
_cell.length_a   1.000
_cell.length_b   1.000
_cell.length_c   1.000
_cell.angle_alpha   90.00
_cell.angle_beta   90.00
_cell.angle_gamma   90.00
#
_symmetry.space_group_name_H-M   'P 1'
#
loop_
_entity.id
_entity.type
_entity.pdbx_description
1 polymer ?
#
loop_
_entity_poly.entity_id
_entity_poly.type
_entity_poly.pdbx_seq_one_letter_code
_entity_poly.pdbx_strand_id
1 'polypeptide(L)'
;MNDTSSTMELYRHQIDELDEQLMDCLRRRAHCVRLIAKLKRQSGFSVVQSHRAEAVARHFRELASAHQLRPEFAQRLFDLIHEESCREQTNWISTAADGAADA
;
A
#
# COMPACT_ATOMS: atom_id res chain seq x y z
N MET A 1 1.39 22.85 36.79
CA MET A 1 1.17 23.07 35.34
C MET A 1 2.19 22.27 34.52
N ASN A 2 2.30 20.96 34.74
CA ASN A 2 3.24 20.06 34.02
C ASN A 2 2.53 18.86 33.36
N ASP A 3 1.20 18.83 33.43
CA ASP A 3 0.41 17.62 33.15
C ASP A 3 -0.02 17.52 31.68
N THR A 4 -0.33 18.67 31.06
CA THR A 4 -0.71 18.74 29.64
C THR A 4 0.47 18.41 28.71
N SER A 5 1.69 18.87 29.03
CA SER A 5 2.87 18.58 28.20
C SER A 5 3.21 17.10 28.19
N SER A 6 3.26 16.47 29.37
CA SER A 6 3.54 15.04 29.51
C SER A 6 2.43 14.18 28.88
N THR A 7 1.17 14.59 28.97
CA THR A 7 0.06 13.89 28.30
C THR A 7 0.17 13.99 26.77
N MET A 8 0.57 15.15 26.22
CA MET A 8 0.81 15.29 24.79
C MET A 8 1.99 14.44 24.30
N GLU A 9 3.07 14.35 25.08
CA GLU A 9 4.23 13.51 24.77
C GLU A 9 3.84 12.02 24.73
N LEU A 10 3.00 11.57 25.66
CA LEU A 10 2.47 10.20 25.66
C LEU A 10 1.69 9.89 24.37
N TYR A 11 0.78 10.77 23.96
CA TYR A 11 0.00 10.56 22.74
C TYR A 11 0.85 10.63 21.47
N ARG A 12 1.92 11.44 21.46
CA ARG A 12 2.87 11.46 20.34
C ARG A 12 3.64 10.15 20.22
N HIS A 13 4.10 9.59 21.34
CA HIS A 13 4.73 8.27 21.34
C HIS A 13 3.79 7.18 20.80
N GLN A 14 2.51 7.24 21.18
CA GLN A 14 1.51 6.31 20.62
C GLN A 14 1.31 6.50 19.11
N ILE A 15 1.36 7.74 18.61
CA ILE A 15 1.32 8.01 17.16
C ILE A 15 2.56 7.42 16.49
N ASP A 16 3.76 7.62 17.04
CA ASP A 16 5.00 7.08 16.47
C ASP A 16 4.95 5.54 16.37
N GLU A 17 4.46 4.86 17.40
CA GLU A 17 4.26 3.39 17.39
C GLU A 17 3.24 2.95 16.33
N LEU A 18 2.16 3.71 16.15
CA LEU A 18 1.15 3.43 15.11
C LEU A 18 1.72 3.65 13.71
N ASP A 19 2.55 4.67 13.53
CA ASP A 19 3.20 4.97 12.25
C ASP A 19 4.20 3.86 11.87
N GLU A 20 4.93 3.30 12.82
CA GLU A 20 5.76 2.09 12.59
C GLU A 20 4.91 0.90 12.12
N GLN A 21 3.77 0.66 12.77
CA GLN A 21 2.85 -0.41 12.38
C GLN A 21 2.23 -0.20 11.00
N LEU A 22 1.90 1.05 10.65
CA LEU A 22 1.42 1.41 9.31
C LEU A 22 2.49 1.10 8.26
N MET A 23 3.75 1.45 8.52
CA MET A 23 4.84 1.18 7.59
C MET A 23 5.10 -0.32 7.42
N ASP A 24 5.04 -1.12 8.50
CA ASP A 24 5.17 -2.58 8.38
C ASP A 24 4.00 -3.20 7.59
N CYS A 25 2.77 -2.71 7.79
CA CYS A 25 1.62 -3.13 7.00
C CYS A 25 1.81 -2.85 5.51
N LEU A 26 2.29 -1.65 5.16
CA LEU A 26 2.59 -1.28 3.77
C LEU A 26 3.70 -2.16 3.18
N ARG A 27 4.77 -2.42 3.93
CA ARG A 27 5.85 -3.33 3.52
C ARG A 27 5.33 -4.74 3.21
N ARG A 28 4.48 -5.30 4.07
CA ARG A 28 3.84 -6.61 3.86
C ARG A 28 2.93 -6.60 2.63
N ARG A 29 2.15 -5.53 2.45
CA ARG A 29 1.30 -5.34 1.26
C ARG A 29 2.13 -5.29 -0.03
N ALA A 30 3.24 -4.56 -0.04
CA ALA A 30 4.17 -4.49 -1.17
C ALA A 30 4.78 -5.86 -1.51
N HIS A 31 5.14 -6.66 -0.49
CA HIS A 31 5.57 -8.04 -0.72
C HIS A 31 4.53 -8.87 -1.48
N CYS A 32 3.25 -8.78 -1.11
CA CYS A 32 2.17 -9.44 -1.84
C CYS A 32 2.07 -8.95 -3.30
N VAL A 33 2.23 -7.65 -3.55
CA VAL A 33 2.23 -7.07 -4.89
C VAL A 33 3.34 -7.66 -5.77
N ARG A 34 4.55 -7.85 -5.23
CA ARG A 34 5.68 -8.47 -5.93
C ARG A 34 5.43 -9.95 -6.25
N LEU A 35 4.84 -10.70 -5.33
CA LEU A 35 4.43 -12.09 -5.58
C LEU A 35 3.39 -12.16 -6.70
N ILE A 36 2.40 -11.27 -6.71
CA ILE A 36 1.41 -11.17 -7.78
C ILE A 36 2.09 -10.82 -9.12
N ALA A 37 3.05 -9.88 -9.12
CA ALA A 37 3.80 -9.52 -10.32
C ALA A 37 4.53 -10.73 -10.92
N LYS A 38 5.20 -11.53 -10.07
CA LYS A 38 5.87 -12.77 -10.46
C LYS A 38 4.92 -13.76 -11.13
N LEU A 39 3.75 -13.97 -10.53
CA LEU A 39 2.71 -14.86 -11.08
C LEU A 39 2.17 -14.35 -12.43
N LYS A 40 1.87 -13.06 -12.53
CA LYS A 40 1.37 -12.45 -13.78
C LYS A 40 2.37 -12.61 -14.92
N ARG A 41 3.67 -12.44 -14.65
CA ARG A 41 4.74 -12.68 -15.62
C ARG A 41 4.77 -14.13 -16.11
N GLN A 42 4.67 -15.09 -15.20
CA GLN A 42 4.69 -16.53 -15.54
C GLN A 42 3.47 -16.94 -16.40
N SER A 43 2.34 -16.26 -16.25
CA SER A 43 1.07 -16.61 -16.89
C SER A 43 0.64 -15.67 -18.03
N GLY A 44 1.43 -14.64 -18.37
CA GLY A 44 1.13 -13.69 -19.45
C GLY A 44 -0.04 -12.73 -19.17
N PHE A 45 -0.42 -12.51 -17.91
CA PHE A 45 -1.52 -11.60 -17.57
C PHE A 45 -1.10 -10.12 -17.61
N SER A 46 -2.03 -9.26 -18.03
CA SER A 46 -1.84 -7.80 -18.00
C SER A 46 -1.56 -7.28 -16.59
N VAL A 47 -0.65 -6.31 -16.52
CA VAL A 47 -0.21 -5.62 -15.29
C VAL A 47 -1.40 -4.94 -14.61
N VAL A 48 -2.24 -4.23 -15.38
CA VAL A 48 -3.35 -3.44 -14.87
C VAL A 48 -4.67 -4.22 -15.00
N GLN A 49 -5.41 -4.30 -13.90
CA GLN A 49 -6.74 -4.90 -13.84
C GLN A 49 -7.70 -3.90 -13.19
N SER A 50 -8.37 -3.07 -14.00
CA SER A 50 -9.20 -1.96 -13.53
C SER A 50 -10.30 -2.39 -12.57
N HIS A 51 -10.95 -3.54 -12.83
CA HIS A 51 -11.98 -4.10 -11.93
C HIS A 51 -11.44 -4.37 -10.50
N ARG A 52 -10.18 -4.78 -10.38
CA ARG A 52 -9.55 -5.06 -9.09
C ARG A 52 -9.28 -3.77 -8.35
N ALA A 53 -8.76 -2.74 -9.05
CA ALA A 53 -8.51 -1.43 -8.48
C ALA A 53 -9.80 -0.80 -7.94
N GLU A 54 -10.90 -0.83 -8.71
CA GLU A 54 -12.21 -0.34 -8.28
C GLU A 54 -12.72 -1.07 -7.03
N ALA A 55 -12.57 -2.40 -6.97
CA ALA A 55 -12.97 -3.18 -5.80
C ALA A 55 -12.14 -2.85 -4.55
N VAL A 56 -10.81 -2.63 -4.68
CA VAL A 56 -9.99 -2.17 -3.54
C VAL A 56 -10.40 -0.76 -3.12
N ALA A 57 -10.59 0.15 -4.06
CA ALA A 57 -10.96 1.53 -3.77
C ALA A 57 -12.28 1.60 -2.99
N ARG A 58 -13.28 0.82 -3.42
CA ARG A 58 -14.56 0.68 -2.70
C ARG A 58 -14.35 0.16 -1.29
N HIS A 59 -13.54 -0.89 -1.12
CA HIS A 59 -13.25 -1.46 0.18
C HIS A 59 -12.55 -0.45 1.12
N PHE A 60 -11.63 0.37 0.62
CA PHE A 60 -11.00 1.44 1.40
C PHE A 60 -12.02 2.47 1.91
N ARG A 61 -12.99 2.87 1.07
CA ARG A 61 -14.04 3.81 1.47
C ARG A 61 -15.00 3.21 2.51
N GLU A 62 -15.31 1.92 2.40
CA GLU A 62 -16.12 1.18 3.38
C GLU A 62 -15.41 1.09 4.73
N LEU A 63 -14.12 0.71 4.73
CA LEU A 63 -13.29 0.68 5.94
C LEU A 63 -13.19 2.05 6.59
N ALA A 64 -12.98 3.11 5.80
CA ALA A 64 -12.92 4.47 6.31
C ALA A 64 -14.19 4.82 7.10
N SER A 65 -15.35 4.56 6.49
CA SER A 65 -16.64 4.82 7.12
C SER A 65 -16.82 4.02 8.41
N ALA A 66 -16.42 2.75 8.42
CA ALA A 66 -16.49 1.89 9.60
C ALA A 66 -15.55 2.35 10.74
N HIS A 67 -14.40 2.93 10.39
CA HIS A 67 -13.42 3.47 11.33
C HIS A 67 -13.59 4.97 11.62
N GLN A 68 -14.73 5.56 11.24
CA GLN A 68 -15.04 6.99 11.48
C GLN A 68 -14.02 7.95 10.82
N LEU A 69 -13.38 7.49 9.75
CA LEU A 69 -12.52 8.28 8.89
C LEU A 69 -13.31 8.79 7.68
N ARG A 70 -12.88 9.95 7.15
CA ARG A 70 -13.49 10.51 5.94
C ARG A 70 -13.22 9.62 4.73
N PRO A 71 -14.24 9.20 3.96
CA PRO A 71 -14.04 8.38 2.76
C PRO A 71 -13.08 8.99 1.73
N GLU A 72 -13.07 10.31 1.59
CA GLU A 72 -12.18 11.02 0.67
C GLU A 72 -10.70 10.92 1.10
N PHE A 73 -10.44 10.87 2.41
CA PHE A 73 -9.09 10.64 2.92
C PHE A 73 -8.61 9.24 2.56
N ALA A 74 -9.45 8.23 2.76
CA ALA A 74 -9.11 6.85 2.43
C ALA A 74 -8.97 6.62 0.91
N GLN A 75 -9.76 7.31 0.09
CA GLN A 75 -9.60 7.28 -1.37
C GLN A 75 -8.22 7.78 -1.77
N ARG A 76 -7.78 8.95 -1.28
CA ARG A 76 -6.45 9.49 -1.59
C ARG A 76 -5.33 8.59 -1.10
N LEU A 77 -5.49 8.00 0.09
CA LEU A 77 -4.53 7.03 0.61
C LEU A 77 -4.45 5.78 -0.28
N PHE A 78 -5.60 5.27 -0.73
CA PHE A 78 -5.65 4.17 -1.70
C PHE A 78 -4.93 4.54 -3.00
N ASP A 79 -5.18 5.73 -3.55
CA ASP A 79 -4.58 6.16 -4.83
C ASP A 79 -3.04 6.17 -4.73
N LEU A 80 -2.48 6.73 -3.65
CA LEU A 80 -1.03 6.73 -3.39
C LEU A 80 -0.46 5.31 -3.28
N ILE A 81 -1.11 4.45 -2.50
CA ILE A 81 -0.69 3.06 -2.32
C ILE A 81 -0.81 2.28 -3.64
N HIS A 82 -1.84 2.56 -4.44
CA HIS A 82 -2.07 1.90 -5.72
C HIS A 82 -1.02 2.29 -6.75
N GLU A 83 -0.70 3.57 -6.85
CA GLU A 83 0.36 4.09 -7.71
C GLU A 83 1.72 3.45 -7.38
N GLU A 84 2.07 3.40 -6.09
CA GLU A 84 3.26 2.70 -5.61
C GLU A 84 3.28 1.22 -6.06
N SER A 85 2.14 0.55 -5.91
CA SER A 85 2.01 -0.86 -6.30
C SER A 85 2.23 -1.06 -7.81
N CYS A 86 1.66 -0.18 -8.63
CA CYS A 86 1.82 -0.22 -10.09
C CYS A 86 3.28 0.04 -10.50
N ARG A 87 3.96 0.99 -9.84
CA ARG A 87 5.39 1.24 -10.07
C ARG A 87 6.23 0.01 -9.73
N GLU A 88 6.00 -0.61 -8.57
CA GLU A 88 6.72 -1.83 -8.19
C GLU A 88 6.48 -2.97 -9.19
N GLN A 89 5.23 -3.19 -9.60
CA GLN A 89 4.91 -4.22 -10.59
C GLN A 89 5.61 -3.98 -11.93
N THR A 90 5.66 -2.72 -12.37
CA THR A 90 6.31 -2.33 -13.62
C THR A 90 7.81 -2.59 -13.54
N ASN A 91 8.47 -2.14 -12.48
CA ASN A 91 9.90 -2.37 -12.25
C ASN A 91 10.23 -3.87 -12.21
N TRP A 92 9.41 -4.66 -11.53
CA TRP A 92 9.64 -6.11 -11.41
C TRP A 92 9.49 -6.85 -12.75
N ILE A 93 8.61 -6.35 -13.63
CA ILE A 93 8.41 -6.91 -14.97
C ILE A 93 9.52 -6.44 -15.92
N SER A 94 9.98 -5.18 -15.83
CA SER A 94 11.01 -4.62 -16.71
C SER A 94 12.42 -5.11 -16.37
N THR A 95 12.85 -5.10 -15.10
CA THR A 95 14.22 -5.48 -14.71
C THR A 95 14.57 -6.94 -15.04
N ALA A 96 13.56 -7.79 -15.22
CA ALA A 96 13.79 -9.18 -15.56
C ALA A 96 13.80 -9.48 -17.08
N ALA A 97 13.53 -8.49 -17.93
CA ALA A 97 13.74 -8.59 -19.37
C ALA A 97 15.23 -8.49 -19.75
N ASP A 98 16.04 -7.81 -18.93
CA ASP A 98 17.47 -7.59 -19.18
C ASP A 98 18.38 -8.75 -18.71
N GLY A 99 17.81 -9.79 -18.10
CA GLY A 99 18.56 -10.94 -17.55
C GLY A 99 18.47 -12.24 -18.34
N ALA A 100 17.92 -12.22 -19.55
CA ALA A 100 17.72 -13.42 -20.40
C ALA A 100 18.49 -13.37 -21.74
N ALA A 101 19.49 -12.50 -21.84
CA ALA A 101 20.33 -12.33 -23.05
C ALA A 101 21.78 -12.81 -22.89
N ASP A 102 22.11 -13.52 -21.80
CA ASP A 102 23.45 -14.11 -21.62
C ASP A 102 23.35 -15.45 -20.87
N ALA A 103 23.05 -16.52 -21.61
CA ALA A 103 23.37 -17.92 -21.30
C ALA A 103 23.12 -18.81 -22.53
#